data_AF-A0A7I8CTH9-F1
#
_entry.id   AF-A0A7I8CTH9-F1
#
_cell.length_a   1.000
_cell.length_b   1.000
_cell.length_c   1.000
_cell.angle_alpha   90.00
_cell.angle_beta   90.00
_cell.angle_gamma   90.00
#
_symmetry.space_group_name_H-M   'P 1'
#
loop_
_entity.id
_entity.type
_entity.pdbx_description
1 polymer ?
#
loop_
_entity_poly.entity_id
_entity_poly.type
_entity_poly.pdbx_seq_one_letter_code
_entity_poly.pdbx_strand_id
1 'polypeptide(L)'
;MERRLAAILAADVAGYSRLMGTDEEGTLAQLKGHRQALVDPKIEEHRGRIVKTTGDGMLVEFASVVDAVRCAVDVQRSMVERNARVSVDKRIEFRVGINLGDIIIDDDDIYGDGVNVAARLEGIAEPGGICISRQAHDHLLEKLSFTCEKLGLRNLKNIAKPVEVYSVNFDSISGTQEVKYCRASDGVRLAYATIGQGPPLVKTANWMNHLEYDWESPIWHHLLEGLARNYTLTRYDARGNGLSDWDVDEVSLEAWVGDLETVVDAVGIDRFPLFGASQGCAISIAYAARHPERLSHLILYGGFALGGNKRSPGEHEKRKAMGTLMRLGWGMDDPAFRQLFTSQFIPEATKEQADYFNDLQRKTTSPECAARYFEVVGNLDVRELLPQVQVPTLVLHVRDDLLCPIDAGRQVAAGIPGARFIALPGRNHLFLKHEPASARFFEEINLFLSK
;
A
#
# COMPACT_ATOMS: atom_id res chain seq x y z
N MET A 1 -14.13 39.58 21.37
CA MET A 1 -14.44 38.89 20.10
C MET A 1 -13.22 38.97 19.20
N GLU A 2 -12.53 37.85 19.09
CA GLU A 2 -11.40 37.67 18.20
C GLU A 2 -11.88 36.94 16.93
N ARG A 3 -11.40 37.35 15.77
CA ARG A 3 -11.70 36.70 14.48
C ARG A 3 -10.42 36.15 13.88
N ARG A 4 -10.47 34.91 13.41
CA ARG A 4 -9.37 34.29 12.67
C ARG A 4 -9.87 33.29 11.64
N LEU A 5 -9.03 33.01 10.65
CA LEU A 5 -9.23 31.94 9.69
C LEU A 5 -8.84 30.60 10.35
N ALA A 6 -9.71 29.60 10.25
CA ALA A 6 -9.45 28.26 10.78
C ALA A 6 -10.06 27.18 9.87
N ALA A 7 -9.51 25.96 9.95
CA ALA A 7 -10.15 24.79 9.38
C ALA A 7 -11.14 24.21 10.39
N ILE A 8 -12.41 24.12 10.02
CA ILE A 8 -13.48 23.61 10.85
C ILE A 8 -13.90 22.24 10.32
N LEU A 9 -13.85 21.24 11.19
CA LEU A 9 -14.38 19.89 10.95
C LEU A 9 -15.65 19.71 11.76
N ALA A 10 -16.75 19.41 11.09
CA ALA A 10 -17.98 18.92 11.69
C ALA A 10 -18.12 17.43 11.38
N ALA A 11 -18.51 16.63 12.36
CA ALA A 11 -18.82 15.23 12.15
C ALA A 11 -20.08 14.81 12.91
N ASP A 12 -20.83 13.86 12.37
CA ASP A 12 -22.00 13.24 13.01
C ASP A 12 -22.04 11.73 12.73
N VAL A 13 -22.94 10.99 13.39
CA VAL A 13 -23.15 9.56 13.11
C VAL A 13 -24.35 9.38 12.18
N ALA A 14 -24.10 8.77 11.02
CA ALA A 14 -25.14 8.48 10.05
C ALA A 14 -26.23 7.57 10.65
N GLY A 15 -27.48 8.04 10.64
CA GLY A 15 -28.62 7.27 11.13
C GLY A 15 -28.63 7.06 12.65
N TYR A 16 -27.97 7.92 13.43
CA TYR A 16 -27.87 7.78 14.89
C TYR A 16 -29.22 7.57 15.59
N SER A 17 -30.27 8.32 15.22
CA SER A 17 -31.60 8.16 15.83
C SER A 17 -32.19 6.76 15.62
N ARG A 18 -31.90 6.10 14.48
CA ARG A 18 -32.33 4.72 14.20
C ARG A 18 -31.56 3.73 15.07
N LEU A 19 -30.26 3.93 15.23
CA LEU A 19 -29.39 3.09 16.08
C LEU A 19 -29.84 3.17 17.54
N MET A 20 -30.05 4.38 18.05
CA MET A 20 -30.57 4.64 19.39
C MET A 20 -31.95 4.01 19.61
N GLY A 21 -32.84 4.06 18.62
CA GLY A 21 -34.15 3.41 18.70
C GLY A 21 -34.09 1.87 18.73
N THR A 22 -32.99 1.27 18.25
CA THR A 22 -32.80 -0.19 18.22
C THR A 22 -32.10 -0.72 19.46
N ASP A 23 -31.04 -0.02 19.90
CA ASP A 23 -30.23 -0.39 21.06
C ASP A 23 -29.57 0.86 21.64
N GLU A 24 -30.25 1.53 22.57
CA GLU A 24 -29.82 2.81 23.12
C GLU A 24 -28.49 2.70 23.89
N GLU A 25 -28.41 1.75 24.82
CA GLU A 25 -27.25 1.57 25.69
C GLU A 25 -26.05 1.05 24.90
N GLY A 26 -26.26 0.09 23.99
CA GLY A 26 -25.22 -0.46 23.14
C GLY A 26 -24.66 0.56 22.15
N THR A 27 -25.52 1.37 21.52
CA THR A 27 -25.10 2.43 20.57
C THR A 27 -24.26 3.49 21.29
N LEU A 28 -24.71 3.95 22.45
CA LEU A 28 -23.98 4.97 23.23
C LEU A 28 -22.63 4.44 23.73
N ALA A 29 -22.59 3.18 24.21
CA ALA A 29 -21.35 2.54 24.65
C ALA A 29 -20.36 2.36 23.50
N GLN A 30 -20.82 1.93 22.32
CA GLN A 30 -20.00 1.80 21.12
C GLN A 30 -19.42 3.14 20.70
N LEU A 31 -20.26 4.19 20.58
CA LEU A 31 -19.82 5.52 20.19
C LEU A 31 -18.76 6.06 21.16
N LYS A 32 -18.97 5.94 22.47
CA LYS A 32 -17.97 6.32 23.48
C LYS A 32 -16.67 5.53 23.32
N GLY A 33 -16.76 4.22 23.07
CA GLY A 33 -15.60 3.37 22.82
C GLY A 33 -14.81 3.78 21.58
N HIS A 34 -15.48 4.12 20.47
CA HIS A 34 -14.85 4.66 19.26
C HIS A 34 -14.18 6.00 19.54
N ARG A 35 -14.83 6.89 20.29
CA ARG A 35 -14.26 8.19 20.63
C ARG A 35 -12.99 8.08 21.46
N GLN A 36 -13.04 7.35 22.57
CA GLN A 36 -11.91 7.21 23.47
C GLN A 36 -10.73 6.45 22.84
N ALA A 37 -11.01 5.41 22.06
CA ALA A 37 -9.97 4.53 21.54
C ALA A 37 -9.46 4.89 20.13
N LEU A 38 -10.09 5.86 19.45
CA LEU A 38 -9.73 6.20 18.07
C LEU A 38 -9.90 7.69 17.76
N VAL A 39 -11.12 8.24 17.89
CA VAL A 39 -11.41 9.58 17.34
C VAL A 39 -10.68 10.68 18.10
N ASP A 40 -10.81 10.72 19.42
CA ASP A 40 -10.20 11.77 20.24
C ASP A 40 -8.65 11.70 20.19
N PRO A 41 -7.99 10.52 20.27
CA PRO A 41 -6.55 10.39 20.05
C PRO A 41 -6.08 10.85 18.66
N LYS A 42 -6.85 10.57 17.59
CA LYS A 42 -6.50 11.00 16.23
C LYS A 42 -6.62 12.50 16.06
N ILE A 43 -7.63 13.13 16.68
CA ILE A 43 -7.75 14.58 16.70
C ILE A 43 -6.51 15.20 17.37
N GLU A 44 -6.08 14.67 18.50
CA GLU A 44 -4.88 15.15 19.20
C GLU A 44 -3.59 14.95 18.38
N GLU A 45 -3.41 13.78 17.76
CA GLU A 45 -2.27 13.45 16.89
C GLU A 45 -2.12 14.48 15.74
N HIS A 46 -3.25 14.89 15.16
CA HIS A 46 -3.34 15.89 14.10
C HIS A 46 -3.52 17.32 14.63
N ARG A 47 -3.26 17.56 15.93
CA ARG A 47 -3.26 18.89 16.55
C ARG A 47 -4.59 19.65 16.44
N GLY A 48 -5.70 18.91 16.39
CA GLY A 48 -7.04 19.46 16.45
C GLY A 48 -7.47 19.77 17.88
N ARG A 49 -8.30 20.79 18.03
CA ARG A 49 -8.97 21.14 19.29
C ARG A 49 -10.45 20.81 19.17
N ILE A 50 -10.93 19.89 20.01
CA ILE A 50 -12.37 19.64 20.13
C ILE A 50 -13.00 20.88 20.77
N VAL A 51 -13.87 21.56 20.01
CA VAL A 51 -14.59 22.74 20.50
C VAL A 51 -15.80 22.30 21.32
N LYS A 52 -16.61 21.40 20.74
CA LYS A 52 -17.79 20.85 21.42
C LYS A 52 -18.23 19.53 20.82
N THR A 53 -19.03 18.81 21.60
CA THR A 53 -19.68 17.56 21.22
C THR A 53 -21.18 17.68 21.45
N THR A 54 -21.99 17.31 20.47
CA THR A 54 -23.45 17.45 20.47
C THR A 54 -24.09 16.08 20.26
N GLY A 55 -24.25 15.30 21.32
CA GLY A 55 -24.79 13.94 21.22
C GLY A 55 -23.87 13.04 20.41
N ASP A 56 -24.27 12.76 19.17
CA ASP A 56 -23.51 12.00 18.16
C ASP A 56 -22.57 12.86 17.32
N GLY A 57 -22.76 14.18 17.34
CA GLY A 57 -21.95 15.12 16.60
C GLY A 57 -20.74 15.67 17.35
N MET A 58 -19.78 16.21 16.61
CA MET A 58 -18.67 16.97 17.15
C MET A 58 -18.23 18.10 16.21
N LEU A 59 -17.67 19.14 16.83
CA LEU A 59 -17.06 20.26 16.15
C LEU A 59 -15.61 20.39 16.60
N VAL A 60 -14.70 20.37 15.63
CA VAL A 60 -13.25 20.36 15.86
C VAL A 60 -12.60 21.47 15.04
N GLU A 61 -11.72 22.22 15.68
CA GLU A 61 -10.93 23.28 15.07
C GLU A 61 -9.51 22.79 14.79
N PHE A 62 -8.99 23.11 13.60
CA PHE A 62 -7.59 22.89 13.23
C PHE A 62 -6.98 24.20 12.71
N ALA A 63 -5.70 24.41 13.02
CA ALA A 63 -4.91 25.49 12.45
C ALA A 63 -4.55 25.24 10.97
N SER A 64 -4.69 24.00 10.50
CA SER A 64 -4.29 23.53 9.16
C SER A 64 -5.40 22.72 8.53
N VAL A 65 -5.78 23.06 7.30
CA VAL A 65 -6.73 22.24 6.51
C VAL A 65 -6.16 20.86 6.24
N VAL A 66 -4.85 20.77 5.98
CA VAL A 66 -4.15 19.51 5.73
C VAL A 66 -4.30 18.57 6.93
N ASP A 67 -4.14 19.09 8.15
CA ASP A 67 -4.26 18.30 9.37
C ASP A 67 -5.72 17.88 9.62
N ALA A 68 -6.69 18.78 9.37
CA ALA A 68 -8.12 18.46 9.47
C ALA A 68 -8.52 17.31 8.53
N VAL A 69 -8.09 17.36 7.26
CA VAL A 69 -8.45 16.33 6.27
C VAL A 69 -7.71 15.02 6.56
N ARG A 70 -6.43 15.05 6.95
CA ARG A 70 -5.69 13.85 7.38
C ARG A 70 -6.33 13.18 8.59
N CYS A 71 -6.71 13.96 9.59
CA CYS A 71 -7.45 13.46 10.75
C CYS A 71 -8.74 12.75 10.33
N ALA A 72 -9.55 13.39 9.48
CA ALA A 72 -10.79 12.81 9.00
C ALA A 72 -10.54 11.50 8.23
N VAL A 73 -9.54 11.47 7.35
CA VAL A 73 -9.18 10.28 6.58
C VAL A 73 -8.72 9.13 7.48
N ASP A 74 -7.84 9.39 8.45
CA ASP A 74 -7.37 8.38 9.40
C ASP A 74 -8.51 7.79 10.23
N VAL A 75 -9.42 8.66 10.70
CA VAL A 75 -10.62 8.24 11.44
C VAL A 75 -11.52 7.36 10.56
N GLN A 76 -11.84 7.80 9.33
CA GLN A 76 -12.71 7.02 8.44
C GLN A 76 -12.09 5.66 8.07
N ARG A 77 -10.80 5.61 7.73
CA ARG A 77 -10.09 4.35 7.44
C ARG A 77 -10.12 3.38 8.62
N SER A 78 -9.83 3.88 9.82
CA SER A 78 -9.84 3.06 11.03
C SER A 78 -11.26 2.60 11.40
N MET A 79 -12.28 3.39 11.09
CA MET A 79 -13.68 3.01 11.30
C MET A 79 -14.13 1.92 10.32
N VAL A 80 -13.67 1.94 9.06
CA VAL A 80 -13.91 0.85 8.09
C VAL A 80 -13.38 -0.48 8.65
N GLU A 81 -12.16 -0.49 9.18
CA GLU A 81 -11.57 -1.70 9.78
C GLU A 81 -12.36 -2.20 10.99
N ARG A 82 -12.76 -1.30 11.89
CA ARG A 82 -13.55 -1.65 13.09
C ARG A 82 -14.94 -2.18 12.72
N ASN A 83 -15.57 -1.63 11.68
CA ASN A 83 -16.89 -2.06 11.22
C ASN A 83 -16.87 -3.34 10.37
N ALA A 84 -15.68 -3.84 9.95
CA ALA A 84 -15.56 -5.00 9.07
C ALA A 84 -16.23 -6.27 9.63
N ARG A 85 -16.25 -6.43 10.97
CA ARG A 85 -16.86 -7.58 11.67
C ARG A 85 -18.21 -7.26 12.33
N VAL A 86 -18.74 -6.05 12.13
CA VAL A 86 -20.01 -5.59 12.70
C VAL A 86 -21.10 -5.68 11.65
N SER A 87 -22.29 -6.18 12.04
CA SER A 87 -23.48 -6.22 11.17
C SER A 87 -23.86 -4.82 10.71
N VAL A 88 -24.23 -4.66 9.44
CA VAL A 88 -24.53 -3.36 8.81
C VAL A 88 -25.47 -2.50 9.65
N ASP A 89 -26.53 -3.09 10.22
CA ASP A 89 -27.54 -2.35 10.97
C ASP A 89 -27.05 -1.74 12.30
N LYS A 90 -25.85 -2.15 12.76
CA LYS A 90 -25.21 -1.73 14.01
C LYS A 90 -23.93 -0.94 13.81
N ARG A 91 -23.50 -0.68 12.57
CA ARG A 91 -22.26 0.04 12.30
C ARG A 91 -22.37 1.50 12.73
N ILE A 92 -21.31 2.02 13.32
CA ILE A 92 -21.13 3.46 13.55
C ILE A 92 -20.36 4.01 12.36
N GLU A 93 -21.00 4.83 11.53
CA GLU A 93 -20.39 5.44 10.35
C GLU A 93 -20.47 6.95 10.49
N PHE A 94 -19.32 7.62 10.54
CA PHE A 94 -19.30 9.07 10.65
C PHE A 94 -19.52 9.71 9.28
N ARG A 95 -20.24 10.83 9.26
CA ARG A 95 -20.18 11.79 8.15
C ARG A 95 -19.28 12.93 8.58
N VAL A 96 -18.47 13.44 7.65
CA VAL A 96 -17.53 14.52 7.96
C VAL A 96 -17.63 15.64 6.94
N GLY A 97 -17.70 16.88 7.43
CA GLY A 97 -17.69 18.11 6.64
C GLY A 97 -16.53 19.00 7.06
N ILE A 98 -15.70 19.43 6.12
CA ILE A 98 -14.55 20.31 6.41
C ILE A 98 -14.64 21.59 5.60
N ASN A 99 -14.54 22.72 6.28
CA ASN A 99 -14.48 24.03 5.65
C ASN A 99 -13.30 24.85 6.19
N LEU A 100 -12.63 25.59 5.30
CA LEU A 100 -11.75 26.70 5.70
C LEU A 100 -12.58 27.98 5.72
N GLY A 101 -12.59 28.73 6.82
CA GLY A 101 -13.35 29.97 6.89
C GLY A 101 -13.09 30.77 8.16
N ASP A 102 -13.57 32.01 8.16
CA ASP A 102 -13.47 32.89 9.33
C ASP A 102 -14.39 32.39 10.44
N ILE A 103 -13.84 32.37 11.65
CA ILE A 103 -14.54 32.06 12.89
C ILE A 103 -14.47 33.25 13.85
N ILE A 104 -15.50 33.38 14.68
CA ILE A 104 -15.55 34.26 15.84
C ILE A 104 -15.36 33.37 17.06
N ILE A 105 -14.35 33.68 17.86
CA ILE A 105 -14.08 32.99 19.11
C ILE A 105 -14.80 33.73 20.24
N ASP A 106 -15.59 32.98 21.01
CA ASP A 106 -16.23 33.44 22.24
C ASP A 106 -16.03 32.35 23.31
N ASP A 107 -15.25 32.68 24.33
CA ASP A 107 -14.71 31.75 25.33
C ASP A 107 -14.06 30.49 24.68
N ASP A 108 -14.63 29.31 24.95
CA ASP A 108 -14.17 28.03 24.42
C ASP A 108 -14.94 27.57 23.17
N ASP A 109 -15.86 28.39 22.63
CA ASP A 109 -16.70 28.05 21.48
C ASP A 109 -16.35 28.86 20.22
N ILE A 110 -16.77 28.34 19.06
CA ILE A 110 -16.57 28.99 17.75
C ILE A 110 -17.91 29.21 17.04
N TYR A 111 -18.03 30.39 16.42
CA TYR A 111 -19.22 30.80 15.69
C TYR A 111 -18.85 31.40 14.33
N GLY A 112 -19.84 31.47 13.44
CA GLY A 112 -19.72 32.15 12.16
C GLY A 112 -20.13 31.29 10.98
N ASP A 113 -20.15 31.91 9.81
CA ASP A 113 -20.57 31.25 8.58
C ASP A 113 -19.69 30.04 8.23
N GLY A 114 -18.39 30.10 8.56
CA GLY A 114 -17.46 28.99 8.34
C GLY A 114 -17.87 27.71 9.08
N VAL A 115 -18.38 27.85 10.30
CA VAL A 115 -18.90 26.73 11.12
C VAL A 115 -20.15 26.15 10.51
N ASN A 116 -21.07 27.01 10.08
CA ASN A 116 -22.30 26.59 9.43
C ASN A 116 -22.03 25.84 8.12
N VAL A 117 -21.07 26.31 7.31
CA VAL A 117 -20.69 25.61 6.07
C VAL A 117 -20.15 24.22 6.38
N ALA A 118 -19.25 24.06 7.36
CA ALA A 118 -18.73 22.73 7.75
C ALA A 118 -19.84 21.76 8.15
N ALA A 119 -20.77 22.19 9.01
CA ALA A 119 -21.92 21.38 9.42
C ALA A 119 -22.87 21.04 8.26
N ARG A 120 -22.97 21.89 7.24
CA ARG A 120 -23.79 21.60 6.05
C ARG A 120 -23.09 20.68 5.06
N LEU A 121 -21.75 20.71 5.00
CA LEU A 121 -20.96 19.76 4.23
C LEU A 121 -21.04 18.36 4.83
N GLU A 122 -21.00 18.27 6.17
CA GLU A 122 -21.19 17.02 6.91
C GLU A 122 -22.53 16.37 6.52
N GLY A 123 -23.63 17.13 6.62
CA GLY A 123 -24.97 16.58 6.35
C GLY A 123 -25.24 16.13 4.90
N ILE A 124 -24.35 16.42 3.95
CA ILE A 124 -24.43 15.93 2.56
C ILE A 124 -23.38 14.85 2.25
N ALA A 125 -22.48 14.54 3.17
CA ALA A 125 -21.55 13.44 3.02
C ALA A 125 -22.31 12.10 3.12
N GLU A 126 -21.89 11.13 2.33
CA GLU A 126 -22.36 9.75 2.48
C GLU A 126 -21.87 9.16 3.82
N PRO A 127 -22.54 8.14 4.40
CA PRO A 127 -22.04 7.42 5.56
C PRO A 127 -20.59 6.92 5.33
N GLY A 128 -19.67 7.26 6.24
CA GLY A 128 -18.25 6.96 6.07
C GLY A 128 -17.52 7.90 5.10
N GLY A 129 -18.21 8.90 4.55
CA GLY A 129 -17.66 9.88 3.61
C GLY A 129 -17.12 11.15 4.26
N ILE A 130 -16.38 11.93 3.45
CA ILE A 130 -15.85 13.25 3.82
C ILE A 130 -16.18 14.22 2.69
N CYS A 131 -16.82 15.33 3.00
CA CYS A 131 -17.06 16.44 2.09
C CYS A 131 -16.28 17.68 2.50
N ILE A 132 -15.65 18.35 1.52
CA ILE A 132 -14.86 19.56 1.75
C ILE A 132 -15.33 20.71 0.85
N SER A 133 -15.16 21.94 1.33
CA SER A 133 -15.38 23.13 0.49
C SER A 133 -14.23 23.34 -0.48
N ARG A 134 -14.48 24.09 -1.57
CA ARG A 134 -13.43 24.55 -2.48
C ARG A 134 -12.26 25.24 -1.76
N GLN A 135 -12.55 26.08 -0.76
CA GLN A 135 -11.50 26.80 -0.02
C GLN A 135 -10.57 25.83 0.73
N ALA A 136 -11.13 24.76 1.29
CA ALA A 136 -10.33 23.69 1.87
C ALA A 136 -9.54 22.95 0.77
N HIS A 137 -10.21 22.53 -0.31
CA HIS A 137 -9.60 21.83 -1.45
C HIS A 137 -8.40 22.57 -2.06
N ASP A 138 -8.51 23.88 -2.27
CA ASP A 138 -7.48 24.69 -2.91
C ASP A 138 -6.17 24.74 -2.08
N HIS A 139 -6.23 24.39 -0.79
CA HIS A 139 -5.05 24.29 0.09
C HIS A 139 -4.47 22.87 0.19
N LEU A 140 -5.02 21.88 -0.52
CA LEU A 140 -4.59 20.47 -0.48
C LEU A 140 -3.61 20.08 -1.61
N LEU A 141 -3.28 21.01 -2.52
CA LEU A 141 -2.84 20.72 -3.89
C LEU A 141 -1.54 19.92 -4.11
N GLU A 142 -0.72 19.59 -3.10
CA GLU A 142 0.59 18.93 -3.36
C GLU A 142 1.03 17.86 -2.35
N LYS A 143 0.20 17.44 -1.38
CA LYS A 143 0.74 16.71 -0.21
C LYS A 143 -0.11 15.56 0.36
N LEU A 144 -0.97 14.88 -0.38
CA LEU A 144 -1.95 13.95 0.24
C LEU A 144 -2.17 12.63 -0.51
N SER A 145 -2.31 11.54 0.25
CA SER A 145 -2.49 10.14 -0.21
C SER A 145 -3.95 9.79 -0.56
N PHE A 146 -4.74 10.77 -0.99
CA PHE A 146 -6.17 10.62 -1.29
C PHE A 146 -6.57 11.58 -2.42
N THR A 147 -7.61 11.23 -3.18
CA THR A 147 -8.15 12.07 -4.27
C THR A 147 -9.32 12.91 -3.78
N CYS A 148 -9.59 14.02 -4.47
CA CYS A 148 -10.81 14.80 -4.28
C CYS A 148 -11.65 14.77 -5.56
N GLU A 149 -12.88 14.27 -5.49
CA GLU A 149 -13.82 14.28 -6.60
C GLU A 149 -14.75 15.49 -6.49
N LYS A 150 -14.94 16.20 -7.59
CA LYS A 150 -15.78 17.39 -7.63
C LYS A 150 -17.27 17.01 -7.67
N LEU A 151 -18.02 17.37 -6.62
CA LEU A 151 -19.48 17.20 -6.53
C LEU A 151 -20.27 18.40 -7.08
N GLY A 152 -19.58 19.48 -7.45
CA GLY A 152 -20.15 20.70 -8.04
C GLY A 152 -20.68 21.71 -7.03
N LEU A 153 -21.39 22.73 -7.52
CA LEU A 153 -22.01 23.76 -6.69
C LEU A 153 -23.26 23.21 -5.98
N ARG A 154 -23.34 23.40 -4.67
CA ARG A 154 -24.47 22.99 -3.82
C ARG A 154 -25.05 24.19 -3.08
N ASN A 155 -26.38 24.30 -3.11
CA ASN A 155 -27.11 25.26 -2.27
C ASN A 155 -27.27 24.65 -0.89
N LEU A 156 -26.49 25.14 0.08
CA LEU A 156 -26.54 24.68 1.46
C LEU A 156 -27.59 25.48 2.23
N LYS A 157 -28.34 24.81 3.11
CA LYS A 157 -29.40 25.44 3.90
C LYS A 157 -28.84 26.62 4.71
N ASN A 158 -29.46 27.79 4.54
CA ASN A 158 -29.12 29.05 5.21
C ASN A 158 -27.72 29.59 4.85
N ILE A 159 -27.14 29.19 3.71
CA ILE A 159 -25.91 29.77 3.16
C ILE A 159 -26.27 30.57 1.91
N ALA A 160 -25.94 31.87 1.90
CA ALA A 160 -26.40 32.80 0.87
C ALA A 160 -25.84 32.52 -0.54
N LYS A 161 -24.63 31.97 -0.62
CA LYS A 161 -23.96 31.63 -1.89
C LYS A 161 -23.83 30.11 -2.03
N PRO A 162 -24.03 29.55 -3.23
CA PRO A 162 -23.72 28.14 -3.48
C PRO A 162 -22.25 27.85 -3.13
N VAL A 163 -22.01 26.73 -2.45
CA VAL A 163 -20.66 26.28 -2.10
C VAL A 163 -20.26 25.20 -3.09
N GLU A 164 -19.07 25.31 -3.66
CA GLU A 164 -18.50 24.25 -4.49
C GLU A 164 -17.91 23.16 -3.58
N VAL A 165 -18.41 21.93 -3.77
CA VAL A 165 -18.16 20.80 -2.87
C VAL A 165 -17.32 19.74 -3.56
N TYR A 166 -16.44 19.11 -2.79
CA TYR A 166 -15.66 17.96 -3.19
C TYR A 166 -15.86 16.82 -2.19
N SER A 167 -15.90 15.58 -2.65
CA SER A 167 -15.78 14.39 -1.81
C SER A 167 -14.31 13.98 -1.75
N VAL A 168 -13.84 13.55 -0.58
CA VAL A 168 -12.51 12.96 -0.43
C VAL A 168 -12.61 11.46 -0.62
N ASN A 169 -11.94 10.92 -1.62
CA ASN A 169 -11.77 9.50 -1.83
C ASN A 169 -10.40 9.08 -1.30
N PHE A 170 -10.44 8.45 -0.13
CA PHE A 170 -9.27 7.96 0.61
C PHE A 170 -9.03 6.45 0.45
N ASP A 171 -9.83 5.80 -0.40
CA ASP A 171 -9.59 4.42 -0.82
C ASP A 171 -8.53 4.36 -1.92
N SER A 172 -8.48 5.39 -2.77
CA SER A 172 -7.50 5.56 -3.84
C SER A 172 -6.29 6.37 -3.39
N ILE A 173 -5.08 5.92 -3.70
CA ILE A 173 -3.89 6.77 -3.56
C ILE A 173 -3.83 7.73 -4.74
N SER A 174 -4.01 9.03 -4.49
CA SER A 174 -3.68 10.05 -5.48
C SER A 174 -2.18 10.32 -5.47
N GLY A 175 -1.58 10.33 -6.66
CA GLY A 175 -0.18 10.64 -6.85
C GLY A 175 0.34 9.99 -8.13
N THR A 176 0.82 10.81 -9.06
CA THR A 176 1.77 10.34 -10.07
C THR A 176 3.06 10.01 -9.34
N GLN A 177 3.52 8.75 -9.42
CA GLN A 177 4.85 8.41 -8.92
C GLN A 177 5.90 9.21 -9.72
N GLU A 178 6.78 9.92 -9.03
CA GLU A 178 7.90 10.59 -9.70
C GLU A 178 9.02 9.55 -9.89
N VAL A 179 9.27 9.17 -11.15
CA VAL A 179 10.38 8.27 -11.49
C VAL A 179 11.67 9.06 -11.49
N LYS A 180 12.63 8.60 -10.68
CA LYS A 180 13.99 9.12 -10.55
C LYS A 180 14.98 8.07 -10.98
N TYR A 181 16.21 8.50 -11.21
CA TYR A 181 17.29 7.63 -11.65
C TYR A 181 18.51 7.79 -10.76
N CYS A 182 19.12 6.66 -10.41
CA CYS A 182 20.45 6.60 -9.83
C CYS A 182 21.35 5.71 -10.69
N ARG A 183 22.64 5.65 -10.38
CA ARG A 183 23.60 4.80 -11.09
C ARG A 183 24.31 3.89 -10.10
N ALA A 184 24.28 2.59 -10.38
CA ALA A 184 25.07 1.60 -9.66
C ALA A 184 26.56 1.81 -9.92
N SER A 185 27.40 1.17 -9.10
CA SER A 185 28.86 1.28 -9.17
C SER A 185 29.48 0.81 -10.49
N ASP A 186 28.79 -0.10 -11.19
CA ASP A 186 29.14 -0.59 -12.53
C ASP A 186 28.57 0.28 -13.67
N GLY A 187 27.90 1.40 -13.34
CA GLY A 187 27.39 2.38 -14.29
C GLY A 187 25.95 2.14 -14.75
N VAL A 188 25.34 1.00 -14.41
CA VAL A 188 23.95 0.67 -14.75
C VAL A 188 23.02 1.74 -14.16
N ARG A 189 22.15 2.33 -14.99
CA ARG A 189 21.13 3.27 -14.53
C ARG A 189 19.93 2.50 -13.98
N LEU A 190 19.56 2.81 -12.75
CA LEU A 190 18.42 2.22 -12.04
C LEU A 190 17.32 3.26 -11.91
N ALA A 191 16.11 2.92 -12.37
CA ALA A 191 14.91 3.71 -12.15
C ALA A 191 14.29 3.34 -10.80
N TYR A 192 13.93 4.35 -10.02
CA TYR A 192 13.23 4.17 -8.75
C TYR A 192 12.10 5.20 -8.60
N ALA A 193 11.10 4.86 -7.79
CA ALA A 193 10.03 5.77 -7.45
C ALA A 193 9.59 5.56 -6.01
N THR A 194 9.10 6.64 -5.40
CA THR A 194 8.56 6.64 -4.04
C THR A 194 7.15 7.18 -4.08
N ILE A 195 6.22 6.50 -3.40
CA ILE A 195 4.81 6.88 -3.33
C ILE A 195 4.23 6.58 -1.95
N GLY A 196 3.17 7.31 -1.58
CA GLY A 196 2.53 7.15 -0.27
C GLY A 196 3.14 8.04 0.81
N GLN A 197 2.57 7.94 2.01
CA GLN A 197 2.92 8.75 3.17
C GLN A 197 3.07 7.86 4.40
N GLY A 198 3.97 8.24 5.30
CA GLY A 198 4.20 7.52 6.54
C GLY A 198 5.66 7.06 6.68
N PRO A 199 5.93 6.07 7.54
CA PRO A 199 7.27 5.48 7.67
C PRO A 199 7.75 4.89 6.34
N PRO A 200 9.09 4.84 6.09
CA PRO A 200 9.62 4.25 4.88
C PRO A 200 9.30 2.75 4.82
N LEU A 201 9.07 2.24 3.62
CA LEU A 201 9.03 0.81 3.30
C LEU A 201 9.74 0.61 1.97
N VAL A 202 10.80 -0.19 1.95
CA VAL A 202 11.53 -0.49 0.70
C VAL A 202 11.05 -1.84 0.17
N LYS A 203 10.63 -1.89 -1.09
CA LYS A 203 10.37 -3.13 -1.80
C LYS A 203 11.56 -3.46 -2.69
N THR A 204 12.17 -4.62 -2.46
CA THR A 204 13.20 -5.18 -3.33
C THR A 204 12.61 -5.42 -4.72
N ALA A 205 13.40 -5.10 -5.76
CA ALA A 205 13.00 -5.40 -7.12
C ALA A 205 12.91 -6.92 -7.34
N ASN A 206 12.09 -7.33 -8.30
CA ASN A 206 11.96 -8.73 -8.71
C ASN A 206 11.93 -8.78 -10.23
N TRP A 207 12.26 -9.95 -10.79
CA TRP A 207 12.11 -10.17 -12.23
C TRP A 207 10.72 -9.76 -12.74
N MET A 208 10.69 -9.15 -13.94
CA MET A 208 9.49 -8.66 -14.64
C MET A 208 8.77 -7.50 -13.95
N ASN A 209 9.50 -6.62 -13.27
CA ASN A 209 8.90 -5.43 -12.67
C ASN A 209 9.06 -4.19 -13.57
N HIS A 210 8.08 -3.30 -13.47
CA HIS A 210 8.07 -2.03 -14.18
C HIS A 210 7.33 -0.98 -13.35
N LEU A 211 7.99 0.12 -13.00
CA LEU A 211 7.43 1.13 -12.10
C LEU A 211 6.05 1.62 -12.56
N GLU A 212 5.92 2.05 -13.82
CA GLU A 212 4.66 2.55 -14.37
C GLU A 212 3.62 1.44 -14.60
N TYR A 213 3.95 0.41 -15.39
CA TYR A 213 2.98 -0.63 -15.74
C TYR A 213 2.48 -1.43 -14.53
N ASP A 214 3.32 -1.70 -13.53
CA ASP A 214 2.86 -2.38 -12.31
C ASP A 214 1.85 -1.51 -11.55
N TRP A 215 1.98 -0.18 -11.61
CA TRP A 215 1.05 0.74 -10.97
C TRP A 215 -0.30 0.79 -11.68
N GLU A 216 -0.36 0.56 -12.99
CA GLU A 216 -1.61 0.49 -13.76
C GLU A 216 -2.19 -0.93 -13.83
N SER A 217 -1.46 -1.93 -13.35
CA SER A 217 -1.79 -3.33 -13.55
C SER A 217 -3.00 -3.78 -12.72
N PRO A 218 -3.98 -4.50 -13.30
CA PRO A 218 -5.07 -5.12 -12.54
C PRO A 218 -4.61 -6.25 -11.60
N ILE A 219 -3.32 -6.62 -11.66
CA ILE A 219 -2.70 -7.66 -10.82
C ILE A 219 -1.90 -7.01 -9.70
N TRP A 220 -1.02 -6.06 -10.01
CA TRP A 220 -0.11 -5.48 -9.02
C TRP A 220 -0.67 -4.25 -8.31
N HIS A 221 -1.52 -3.46 -8.95
CA HIS A 221 -1.94 -2.15 -8.43
C HIS A 221 -2.45 -2.23 -6.98
N HIS A 222 -3.34 -3.18 -6.69
CA HIS A 222 -3.92 -3.31 -5.34
C HIS A 222 -2.87 -3.65 -4.26
N LEU A 223 -1.84 -4.43 -4.59
CA LEU A 223 -0.74 -4.74 -3.67
C LEU A 223 0.05 -3.47 -3.38
N LEU A 224 0.44 -2.76 -4.42
CA LEU A 224 1.27 -1.55 -4.33
C LEU A 224 0.52 -0.42 -3.64
N GLU A 225 -0.75 -0.23 -3.98
CA GLU A 225 -1.64 0.72 -3.35
C GLU A 225 -1.85 0.39 -1.87
N GLY A 226 -2.13 -0.87 -1.53
CA GLY A 226 -2.32 -1.26 -0.14
C GLY A 226 -1.07 -1.07 0.71
N LEU A 227 0.13 -1.30 0.16
CA LEU A 227 1.40 -1.00 0.85
C LEU A 227 1.62 0.51 0.98
N ALA A 228 1.42 1.29 -0.09
CA ALA A 228 1.62 2.74 -0.07
C ALA A 228 0.57 3.50 0.75
N ARG A 229 -0.49 2.83 1.20
CA ARG A 229 -1.58 3.43 1.99
C ARG A 229 -1.11 3.91 3.37
N ASN A 230 -0.21 3.13 3.99
CA ASN A 230 0.29 3.35 5.35
C ASN A 230 1.79 3.65 5.42
N TYR A 231 2.49 3.52 4.29
CA TYR A 231 3.94 3.66 4.20
C TYR A 231 4.33 4.55 3.03
N THR A 232 5.48 5.21 3.15
CA THR A 232 6.20 5.78 2.02
C THR A 232 6.95 4.64 1.33
N LEU A 233 6.30 4.04 0.33
CA LEU A 233 6.76 2.88 -0.41
C LEU A 233 7.79 3.29 -1.47
N THR A 234 9.02 2.80 -1.34
CA THR A 234 10.07 2.92 -2.35
C THR A 234 10.18 1.64 -3.15
N ARG A 235 10.19 1.77 -4.47
CA ARG A 235 10.34 0.67 -5.43
C ARG A 235 11.38 1.07 -6.47
N TYR A 236 11.97 0.09 -7.13
CA TYR A 236 12.88 0.30 -8.24
C TYR A 236 12.76 -0.82 -9.25
N ASP A 237 13.04 -0.53 -10.51
CA ASP A 237 13.11 -1.54 -11.56
C ASP A 237 14.47 -2.23 -11.51
N ALA A 238 14.46 -3.56 -11.51
CA ALA A 238 15.70 -4.31 -11.49
C ALA A 238 16.52 -3.99 -12.75
N ARG A 239 17.86 -4.04 -12.65
CA ARG A 239 18.72 -4.00 -13.85
C ARG A 239 18.21 -4.98 -14.92
N GLY A 240 18.21 -4.58 -16.19
CA GLY A 240 17.65 -5.40 -17.26
C GLY A 240 16.11 -5.41 -17.35
N ASN A 241 15.41 -4.60 -16.53
CA ASN A 241 13.95 -4.57 -16.47
C ASN A 241 13.38 -3.14 -16.46
N GLY A 242 12.13 -3.01 -16.89
CA GLY A 242 11.30 -1.82 -16.72
C GLY A 242 11.95 -0.54 -17.27
N LEU A 243 12.03 0.48 -16.44
CA LEU A 243 12.64 1.77 -16.78
C LEU A 243 14.15 1.85 -16.47
N SER A 244 14.74 0.82 -15.85
CA SER A 244 16.19 0.70 -15.67
C SER A 244 16.86 0.32 -17.00
N ASP A 245 18.20 0.35 -17.08
CA ASP A 245 18.89 -0.06 -18.31
C ASP A 245 18.62 -1.54 -18.63
N TRP A 246 18.30 -1.84 -19.90
CA TRP A 246 17.95 -3.19 -20.35
C TRP A 246 19.16 -4.04 -20.70
N ASP A 247 20.19 -3.40 -21.27
CA ASP A 247 21.43 -4.06 -21.68
C ASP A 247 22.44 -3.93 -20.55
N VAL A 248 22.69 -5.05 -19.87
CA VAL A 248 23.51 -5.11 -18.66
C VAL A 248 24.47 -6.29 -18.73
N ASP A 249 25.74 -6.05 -18.40
CA ASP A 249 26.77 -7.08 -18.48
C ASP A 249 26.56 -8.17 -17.42
N GLU A 250 26.15 -7.79 -16.21
CA GLU A 250 25.99 -8.71 -15.08
C GLU A 250 24.54 -8.76 -14.56
N VAL A 251 24.06 -10.00 -14.37
CA VAL A 251 22.83 -10.33 -13.67
C VAL A 251 23.20 -11.39 -12.63
N SER A 252 23.29 -11.01 -11.37
CA SER A 252 23.76 -11.86 -10.27
C SER A 252 23.16 -11.42 -8.93
N LEU A 253 23.28 -12.28 -7.90
CA LEU A 253 22.87 -11.92 -6.54
C LEU A 253 23.63 -10.69 -6.03
N GLU A 254 24.94 -10.62 -6.29
CA GLU A 254 25.78 -9.50 -5.85
C GLU A 254 25.38 -8.19 -6.52
N ALA A 255 25.15 -8.24 -7.83
CA ALA A 255 24.67 -7.10 -8.61
C ALA A 255 23.32 -6.59 -8.08
N TRP A 256 22.37 -7.47 -7.78
CA TRP A 256 21.06 -7.06 -7.23
C TRP A 256 21.12 -6.53 -5.81
N VAL A 257 22.02 -7.05 -4.96
CA VAL A 257 22.23 -6.50 -3.62
C VAL A 257 22.85 -5.11 -3.72
N GLY A 258 23.85 -4.91 -4.58
CA GLY A 258 24.44 -3.59 -4.85
C GLY A 258 23.45 -2.59 -5.46
N ASP A 259 22.53 -3.05 -6.32
CA ASP A 259 21.44 -2.21 -6.83
C ASP A 259 20.52 -1.74 -5.70
N LEU A 260 20.14 -2.64 -4.79
CA LEU A 260 19.32 -2.30 -3.62
C LEU A 260 20.02 -1.25 -2.77
N GLU A 261 21.31 -1.46 -2.43
CA GLU A 261 22.16 -0.49 -1.69
C GLU A 261 22.15 0.88 -2.37
N THR A 262 22.43 0.91 -3.68
CA THR A 262 22.48 2.14 -4.49
C THR A 262 21.16 2.91 -4.41
N VAL A 263 20.03 2.22 -4.54
CA VAL A 263 18.71 2.85 -4.51
C VAL A 263 18.38 3.40 -3.12
N VAL A 264 18.64 2.64 -2.05
CA VAL A 264 18.31 3.10 -0.70
C VAL A 264 19.17 4.28 -0.26
N ASP A 265 20.43 4.32 -0.70
CA ASP A 265 21.33 5.47 -0.49
C ASP A 265 20.88 6.68 -1.31
N ALA A 266 20.45 6.49 -2.57
CA ALA A 266 19.92 7.57 -3.41
C ALA A 266 18.63 8.19 -2.86
N VAL A 267 17.81 7.41 -2.15
CA VAL A 267 16.61 7.91 -1.46
C VAL A 267 16.95 8.57 -0.13
N GLY A 268 18.11 8.23 0.46
CA GLY A 268 18.58 8.80 1.73
C GLY A 268 17.92 8.18 2.96
N ILE A 269 17.66 6.87 2.95
CA ILE A 269 17.02 6.17 4.08
C ILE A 269 18.04 5.27 4.79
N ASP A 270 18.36 5.62 6.05
CA ASP A 270 19.36 4.90 6.84
C ASP A 270 18.84 3.57 7.40
N ARG A 271 17.61 3.53 7.94
CA ARG A 271 17.03 2.33 8.53
C ARG A 271 15.56 2.14 8.12
N PHE A 272 15.23 0.97 7.58
CA PHE A 272 13.89 0.72 7.00
C PHE A 272 13.44 -0.74 7.11
N PRO A 273 12.12 -1.02 7.05
CA PRO A 273 11.60 -2.34 6.73
C PRO A 273 11.87 -2.68 5.26
N LEU A 274 12.26 -3.93 5.00
CA LEU A 274 12.48 -4.44 3.65
C LEU A 274 11.47 -5.52 3.30
N PHE A 275 10.76 -5.32 2.18
CA PHE A 275 9.81 -6.26 1.61
C PHE A 275 10.39 -6.92 0.35
N GLY A 276 10.62 -8.24 0.42
CA GLY A 276 11.02 -9.07 -0.71
C GLY A 276 9.86 -9.94 -1.18
N ALA A 277 9.64 -10.03 -2.49
CA ALA A 277 8.66 -10.92 -3.10
C ALA A 277 9.33 -11.86 -4.11
N SER A 278 8.94 -13.13 -4.12
CA SER A 278 9.46 -14.15 -5.04
C SER A 278 11.00 -14.25 -4.98
N GLN A 279 11.70 -14.12 -6.12
CA GLN A 279 13.17 -13.98 -6.18
C GLN A 279 13.69 -12.88 -5.25
N GLY A 280 12.96 -11.77 -5.10
CA GLY A 280 13.33 -10.65 -4.23
C GLY A 280 13.57 -11.09 -2.78
N CYS A 281 13.01 -12.23 -2.35
CA CYS A 281 13.30 -12.81 -1.04
C CYS A 281 14.77 -13.22 -0.89
N ALA A 282 15.38 -13.85 -1.90
CA ALA A 282 16.78 -14.27 -1.82
C ALA A 282 17.73 -13.06 -1.75
N ILE A 283 17.43 -12.00 -2.51
CA ILE A 283 18.15 -10.73 -2.45
C ILE A 283 18.00 -10.10 -1.06
N SER A 284 16.77 -10.06 -0.53
CA SER A 284 16.47 -9.45 0.76
C SER A 284 17.10 -10.21 1.93
N ILE A 285 17.17 -11.54 1.85
CA ILE A 285 17.90 -12.39 2.81
C ILE A 285 19.39 -12.05 2.78
N ALA A 286 19.99 -11.97 1.59
CA ALA A 286 21.40 -11.64 1.43
C ALA A 286 21.72 -10.24 1.97
N TYR A 287 20.89 -9.24 1.65
CA TYR A 287 21.01 -7.89 2.18
C TYR A 287 20.86 -7.87 3.70
N ALA A 288 19.86 -8.55 4.27
CA ALA A 288 19.62 -8.60 5.71
C ALA A 288 20.75 -9.26 6.51
N ALA A 289 21.42 -10.27 5.92
CA ALA A 289 22.58 -10.91 6.53
C ALA A 289 23.82 -9.99 6.53
N ARG A 290 23.97 -9.13 5.50
CA ARG A 290 25.12 -8.22 5.34
C ARG A 290 24.96 -6.89 6.06
N HIS A 291 23.73 -6.39 6.15
CA HIS A 291 23.39 -5.06 6.66
C HIS A 291 22.26 -5.10 7.70
N PRO A 292 22.38 -5.90 8.78
CA PRO A 292 21.33 -5.98 9.79
C PRO A 292 21.04 -4.63 10.47
N GLU A 293 22.02 -3.73 10.53
CA GLU A 293 21.89 -2.38 11.09
C GLU A 293 20.99 -1.46 10.24
N ARG A 294 20.94 -1.68 8.92
CA ARG A 294 20.11 -0.90 7.98
C ARG A 294 18.65 -1.34 8.00
N LEU A 295 18.33 -2.50 8.60
CA LEU A 295 16.98 -3.04 8.60
C LEU A 295 16.29 -2.91 9.96
N SER A 296 15.03 -2.49 9.94
CA SER A 296 14.15 -2.62 11.11
C SER A 296 13.41 -3.95 11.14
N HIS A 297 12.97 -4.40 9.96
CA HIS A 297 12.16 -5.60 9.78
C HIS A 297 12.42 -6.20 8.39
N LEU A 298 12.28 -7.52 8.28
CA LEU A 298 12.33 -8.25 7.01
C LEU A 298 10.99 -8.95 6.74
N ILE A 299 10.38 -8.68 5.59
CA ILE A 299 9.12 -9.31 5.16
C ILE A 299 9.40 -10.05 3.85
N LEU A 300 9.14 -11.35 3.85
CA LEU A 300 9.40 -12.24 2.71
C LEU A 300 8.09 -12.87 2.25
N TYR A 301 7.74 -12.69 0.98
CA TYR A 301 6.50 -13.19 0.40
C TYR A 301 6.76 -14.14 -0.78
N GLY A 302 6.21 -15.36 -0.72
CA GLY A 302 6.26 -16.33 -1.82
C GLY A 302 7.68 -16.70 -2.27
N GLY A 303 8.65 -16.66 -1.35
CA GLY A 303 10.07 -16.77 -1.66
C GLY A 303 10.66 -18.17 -1.48
N PHE A 304 11.96 -18.27 -1.76
CA PHE A 304 12.76 -19.47 -1.55
C PHE A 304 14.21 -19.12 -1.21
N ALA A 305 14.91 -20.05 -0.53
CA ALA A 305 16.35 -19.95 -0.28
C ALA A 305 17.20 -20.73 -1.30
N LEU A 306 16.61 -21.72 -1.99
CA LEU A 306 17.27 -22.56 -2.98
C LEU A 306 16.53 -22.51 -4.32
N GLY A 307 17.25 -22.13 -5.37
CA GLY A 307 16.75 -22.03 -6.74
C GLY A 307 16.45 -23.40 -7.35
N GLY A 308 15.49 -23.43 -8.29
CA GLY A 308 14.95 -24.67 -8.85
C GLY A 308 15.96 -25.58 -9.57
N ASN A 309 17.02 -25.02 -10.17
CA ASN A 309 18.06 -25.83 -10.83
C ASN A 309 18.83 -26.70 -9.82
N LYS A 310 18.82 -26.34 -8.53
CA LYS A 310 19.54 -27.03 -7.45
C LYS A 310 18.65 -27.93 -6.59
N ARG A 311 17.33 -27.96 -6.83
CA ARG A 311 16.38 -28.73 -6.00
C ARG A 311 16.33 -30.21 -6.37
N SER A 312 16.29 -30.52 -7.67
CA SER A 312 16.37 -31.91 -8.17
C SER A 312 16.83 -31.96 -9.63
N PRO A 313 17.35 -33.12 -10.10
CA PRO A 313 17.71 -33.31 -11.51
C PRO A 313 16.52 -33.09 -12.47
N GLY A 314 15.32 -33.52 -12.09
CA GLY A 314 14.12 -33.35 -12.90
C GLY A 314 13.71 -31.88 -13.04
N GLU A 315 13.82 -31.09 -11.97
CA GLU A 315 13.58 -29.65 -12.03
C GLU A 315 14.64 -28.93 -12.88
N HIS A 316 15.91 -29.33 -12.77
CA HIS A 316 16.99 -28.80 -13.59
C HIS A 316 16.69 -28.96 -15.09
N GLU A 317 16.36 -30.18 -15.54
CA GLU A 317 16.06 -30.43 -16.96
C GLU A 317 14.82 -29.66 -17.44
N LYS A 318 13.75 -29.62 -16.62
CA LYS A 318 12.54 -28.85 -16.94
C LYS A 318 12.86 -27.36 -17.12
N ARG A 319 13.69 -26.79 -16.24
CA ARG A 319 14.08 -25.37 -16.31
C ARG A 319 15.00 -25.10 -17.49
N LYS A 320 15.96 -25.96 -17.78
CA LYS A 320 16.82 -25.84 -18.97
C LYS A 320 16.02 -25.81 -20.27
N ALA A 321 15.01 -26.69 -20.40
CA ALA A 321 14.10 -26.69 -21.54
C ALA A 321 13.31 -25.37 -21.62
N MET A 322 12.76 -24.91 -20.49
CA MET A 322 12.02 -23.65 -20.42
C MET A 322 12.90 -22.45 -20.80
N GLY A 323 14.12 -22.36 -20.27
CA GLY A 323 15.06 -21.27 -20.58
C GLY A 323 15.44 -21.21 -22.07
N THR A 324 15.49 -22.36 -22.75
CA THR A 324 15.67 -22.41 -24.21
C THR A 324 14.47 -21.82 -24.93
N LEU A 325 13.25 -22.20 -24.53
CA LEU A 325 12.03 -21.66 -25.11
C LEU A 325 11.84 -20.17 -24.81
N MET A 326 12.31 -19.68 -23.65
CA MET A 326 12.25 -18.26 -23.28
C MET A 326 12.95 -17.37 -24.30
N ARG A 327 14.16 -17.73 -24.73
CA ARG A 327 14.90 -16.93 -25.73
C ARG A 327 14.14 -16.77 -27.06
N LEU A 328 13.31 -17.75 -27.41
CA LEU A 328 12.59 -17.79 -28.68
C LEU A 328 11.17 -17.22 -28.57
N GLY A 329 10.46 -17.53 -27.49
CA GLY A 329 9.03 -17.26 -27.34
C GLY A 329 8.71 -15.98 -26.57
N TRP A 330 9.62 -15.44 -25.75
CA TRP A 330 9.32 -14.31 -24.87
C TRP A 330 8.89 -13.05 -25.62
N GLY A 331 9.60 -12.72 -26.70
CA GLY A 331 9.38 -11.49 -27.48
C GLY A 331 8.33 -11.60 -28.59
N MET A 332 7.79 -12.79 -28.83
CA MET A 332 6.86 -13.04 -29.95
C MET A 332 5.52 -12.33 -29.75
N ASP A 333 4.85 -11.94 -30.84
CA ASP A 333 3.50 -11.38 -30.76
C ASP A 333 2.48 -12.41 -30.23
N ASP A 334 2.63 -13.67 -30.62
CA ASP A 334 1.86 -14.77 -30.04
C ASP A 334 2.18 -14.94 -28.54
N PRO A 335 1.19 -14.80 -27.64
CA PRO A 335 1.41 -14.91 -26.20
C PRO A 335 1.50 -16.35 -25.70
N ALA A 336 1.31 -17.38 -26.55
CA ALA A 336 1.21 -18.78 -26.11
C ALA A 336 2.33 -19.23 -25.16
N PHE A 337 3.57 -18.79 -25.43
CA PHE A 337 4.69 -19.09 -24.54
C PHE A 337 4.59 -18.37 -23.18
N ARG A 338 4.31 -17.07 -23.18
CA ARG A 338 4.13 -16.26 -21.97
C ARG A 338 2.93 -16.73 -21.14
N GLN A 339 1.90 -17.26 -21.81
CA GLN A 339 0.72 -17.82 -21.17
C GLN A 339 1.07 -19.00 -20.25
N LEU A 340 2.13 -19.77 -20.53
CA LEU A 340 2.59 -20.83 -19.64
C LEU A 340 3.02 -20.29 -18.27
N PHE A 341 3.69 -19.13 -18.25
CA PHE A 341 4.08 -18.46 -17.00
C PHE A 341 2.88 -17.83 -16.32
N THR A 342 2.01 -17.17 -17.09
CA THR A 342 0.77 -16.58 -16.58
C THR A 342 -0.08 -17.63 -15.86
N SER A 343 -0.27 -18.80 -16.46
CA SER A 343 -1.02 -19.90 -15.84
C SER A 343 -0.36 -20.53 -14.62
N GLN A 344 0.93 -20.29 -14.37
CA GLN A 344 1.62 -20.70 -13.14
C GLN A 344 1.62 -19.60 -12.07
N PHE A 345 1.78 -18.33 -12.48
CA PHE A 345 1.79 -17.18 -11.58
C PHE A 345 0.40 -16.88 -11.02
N ILE A 346 -0.61 -16.88 -11.90
CA ILE A 346 -1.98 -16.46 -11.58
C ILE A 346 -3.00 -17.42 -12.23
N PRO A 347 -2.98 -18.73 -11.89
CA PRO A 347 -3.90 -19.73 -12.44
C PRO A 347 -5.40 -19.36 -12.35
N GLU A 348 -5.80 -18.52 -11.40
CA GLU A 348 -7.20 -18.11 -11.19
C GLU A 348 -7.51 -16.72 -11.77
N ALA A 349 -6.61 -16.17 -12.60
CA ALA A 349 -6.82 -14.90 -13.29
C ALA A 349 -8.01 -14.96 -14.27
N THR A 350 -8.73 -13.85 -14.39
CA THR A 350 -9.64 -13.65 -15.53
C THR A 350 -8.85 -13.58 -16.84
N LYS A 351 -9.53 -13.76 -17.98
CA LYS A 351 -8.89 -13.61 -19.29
C LYS A 351 -8.22 -12.24 -19.45
N GLU A 352 -8.89 -11.16 -19.02
CA GLU A 352 -8.34 -9.80 -19.09
C GLU A 352 -7.05 -9.66 -18.28
N GLN A 353 -7.03 -10.19 -17.05
CA GLN A 353 -5.84 -10.19 -16.20
C GLN A 353 -4.70 -11.02 -16.83
N ALA A 354 -5.02 -12.20 -17.36
CA ALA A 354 -4.05 -13.05 -18.03
C ALA A 354 -3.45 -12.38 -19.28
N ASP A 355 -4.28 -11.78 -20.13
CA ASP A 355 -3.84 -11.04 -21.32
C ASP A 355 -2.96 -9.85 -20.93
N TYR A 356 -3.33 -9.09 -19.90
CA TYR A 356 -2.51 -8.01 -19.36
C TYR A 356 -1.15 -8.52 -18.88
N PHE A 357 -1.11 -9.63 -18.14
CA PHE A 357 0.14 -10.19 -17.63
C PHE A 357 1.04 -10.73 -18.75
N ASN A 358 0.46 -11.30 -19.81
CA ASN A 358 1.21 -11.70 -20.99
C ASN A 358 1.89 -10.51 -21.67
N ASP A 359 1.20 -9.37 -21.75
CA ASP A 359 1.77 -8.14 -22.32
C ASP A 359 2.84 -7.53 -21.40
N LEU A 360 2.58 -7.51 -20.10
CA LEU A 360 3.52 -7.03 -19.08
C LEU A 360 4.86 -7.76 -19.16
N GLN A 361 4.84 -9.09 -19.27
CA GLN A 361 6.05 -9.91 -19.41
C GLN A 361 6.94 -9.45 -20.58
N ARG A 362 6.36 -9.16 -21.75
CA ARG A 362 7.11 -8.66 -22.92
C ARG A 362 7.61 -7.22 -22.71
N LYS A 363 6.82 -6.38 -22.06
CA LYS A 363 7.14 -4.95 -21.86
C LYS A 363 8.17 -4.70 -20.75
N THR A 364 8.39 -5.67 -19.86
CA THR A 364 9.28 -5.49 -18.72
C THR A 364 10.71 -5.88 -19.00
N THR A 365 11.01 -6.76 -19.96
CA THR A 365 12.39 -7.20 -20.21
C THR A 365 12.58 -7.82 -21.60
N SER A 366 13.83 -7.88 -22.06
CA SER A 366 14.18 -8.53 -23.34
C SER A 366 14.16 -10.07 -23.22
N PRO A 367 13.97 -10.81 -24.34
CA PRO A 367 14.02 -12.27 -24.32
C PRO A 367 15.33 -12.85 -23.77
N GLU A 368 16.46 -12.23 -24.10
CA GLU A 368 17.77 -12.69 -23.60
C GLU A 368 17.92 -12.40 -22.10
N CYS A 369 17.52 -11.20 -21.65
CA CYS A 369 17.56 -10.87 -20.23
C CYS A 369 16.61 -11.75 -19.41
N ALA A 370 15.40 -12.03 -19.91
CA ALA A 370 14.45 -12.97 -19.31
C ALA A 370 15.08 -14.36 -19.11
N ALA A 371 15.74 -14.91 -20.14
CA ALA A 371 16.41 -16.21 -20.05
C ALA A 371 17.59 -16.20 -19.07
N ARG A 372 18.38 -15.11 -19.04
CA ARG A 372 19.48 -14.92 -18.08
C ARG A 372 18.96 -14.87 -16.65
N TYR A 373 17.92 -14.08 -16.38
CA TYR A 373 17.24 -14.04 -15.08
C TYR A 373 16.77 -15.43 -14.68
N PHE A 374 16.06 -16.14 -15.56
CA PHE A 374 15.53 -17.46 -15.25
C PHE A 374 16.61 -18.49 -14.88
N GLU A 375 17.77 -18.44 -15.55
CA GLU A 375 18.91 -19.30 -15.25
C GLU A 375 19.57 -18.92 -13.93
N VAL A 376 19.91 -17.64 -13.74
CA VAL A 376 20.58 -17.16 -12.51
C VAL A 376 19.70 -17.43 -11.28
N VAL A 377 18.41 -17.11 -11.36
CA VAL A 377 17.44 -17.37 -10.30
C VAL A 377 17.29 -18.87 -10.02
N GLY A 378 17.36 -19.70 -11.06
CA GLY A 378 17.38 -21.15 -10.93
C GLY A 378 18.58 -21.65 -10.13
N ASN A 379 19.72 -20.95 -10.18
CA ASN A 379 20.98 -21.34 -9.55
C ASN A 379 21.25 -20.65 -8.20
N LEU A 380 20.36 -19.78 -7.71
CA LEU A 380 20.52 -19.14 -6.40
C LEU A 380 20.58 -20.16 -5.26
N ASP A 381 21.42 -19.87 -4.27
CA ASP A 381 21.48 -20.62 -3.01
C ASP A 381 21.91 -19.66 -1.89
N VAL A 382 20.96 -19.30 -1.03
CA VAL A 382 21.18 -18.41 0.12
C VAL A 382 20.89 -19.12 1.45
N ARG A 383 20.86 -20.47 1.45
CA ARG A 383 20.55 -21.25 2.67
C ARG A 383 21.52 -20.97 3.81
N GLU A 384 22.80 -20.83 3.49
CA GLU A 384 23.85 -20.51 4.47
C GLU A 384 23.69 -19.11 5.09
N LEU A 385 22.93 -18.22 4.46
CA LEU A 385 22.67 -16.86 4.97
C LEU A 385 21.48 -16.82 5.93
N LEU A 386 20.57 -17.80 5.89
CA LEU A 386 19.36 -17.79 6.72
C LEU A 386 19.69 -17.67 8.24
N PRO A 387 20.64 -18.44 8.81
CA PRO A 387 20.98 -18.32 10.23
C PRO A 387 21.64 -17.01 10.62
N GLN A 388 22.11 -16.23 9.63
CA GLN A 388 22.82 -14.96 9.83
C GLN A 388 21.88 -13.76 9.87
N VAL A 389 20.61 -13.94 9.49
CA VAL A 389 19.60 -12.88 9.53
C VAL A 389 19.23 -12.60 10.99
N GLN A 390 19.58 -11.41 11.48
CA GLN A 390 19.40 -11.00 12.89
C GLN A 390 18.22 -10.05 13.12
N VAL A 391 17.46 -9.73 12.08
CA VAL A 391 16.32 -8.80 12.16
C VAL A 391 14.99 -9.55 12.31
N PRO A 392 13.99 -8.97 13.01
CA PRO A 392 12.66 -9.54 13.06
C PRO A 392 12.17 -9.87 11.65
N THR A 393 11.72 -11.11 11.45
CA THR A 393 11.35 -11.61 10.12
C THR A 393 9.95 -12.19 10.07
N LEU A 394 9.17 -11.77 9.08
CA LEU A 394 7.86 -12.32 8.73
C LEU A 394 7.95 -13.00 7.36
N VAL A 395 7.52 -14.27 7.28
CA VAL A 395 7.46 -15.05 6.05
C VAL A 395 5.99 -15.37 5.74
N LEU A 396 5.52 -14.92 4.59
CA LEU A 396 4.16 -15.12 4.08
C LEU A 396 4.23 -15.99 2.82
N HIS A 397 3.37 -17.01 2.72
CA HIS A 397 3.36 -17.88 1.55
C HIS A 397 1.95 -18.39 1.24
N VAL A 398 1.58 -18.39 -0.04
CA VAL A 398 0.30 -18.92 -0.52
C VAL A 398 0.33 -20.46 -0.51
N ARG A 399 -0.71 -21.10 0.03
CA ARG A 399 -0.73 -22.55 0.29
C ARG A 399 -0.52 -23.40 -0.95
N ASP A 400 -1.23 -23.08 -2.02
CA ASP A 400 -1.27 -23.89 -3.24
C ASP A 400 -0.55 -23.18 -4.41
N ASP A 401 0.47 -22.38 -4.08
CA ASP A 401 1.34 -21.69 -5.05
C ASP A 401 1.98 -22.67 -6.02
N LEU A 402 1.64 -22.52 -7.32
CA LEU A 402 2.10 -23.40 -8.39
C LEU A 402 3.53 -23.11 -8.86
N LEU A 403 4.04 -21.90 -8.61
CA LEU A 403 5.35 -21.46 -9.07
C LEU A 403 6.41 -21.76 -8.01
N CYS A 404 6.13 -21.42 -6.75
CA CYS A 404 7.00 -21.65 -5.62
C CYS A 404 6.29 -22.46 -4.54
N PRO A 405 6.60 -23.77 -4.39
CA PRO A 405 5.93 -24.61 -3.40
C PRO A 405 6.06 -24.05 -1.98
N ILE A 406 5.00 -24.18 -1.18
CA ILE A 406 4.94 -23.67 0.21
C ILE A 406 6.09 -24.18 1.10
N ASP A 407 6.61 -25.38 0.83
CA ASP A 407 7.74 -25.93 1.58
C ASP A 407 9.01 -25.09 1.43
N ALA A 408 9.18 -24.36 0.33
CA ALA A 408 10.28 -23.41 0.18
C ALA A 408 10.17 -22.24 1.17
N GLY A 409 8.96 -21.69 1.36
CA GLY A 409 8.70 -20.66 2.36
C GLY A 409 8.87 -21.18 3.80
N ARG A 410 8.45 -22.41 4.07
CA ARG A 410 8.68 -23.08 5.37
C ARG A 410 10.16 -23.27 5.65
N GLN A 411 10.96 -23.65 4.66
CA GLN A 411 12.41 -23.79 4.79
C GLN A 411 13.08 -22.44 5.10
N VAL A 412 12.65 -21.36 4.43
CA VAL A 412 13.14 -20.00 4.73
C VAL A 412 12.82 -19.64 6.19
N ALA A 413 11.57 -19.80 6.62
CA ALA A 413 11.17 -19.48 7.98
C ALA A 413 11.87 -20.34 9.04
N ALA A 414 12.08 -21.63 8.77
CA ALA A 414 12.79 -22.53 9.67
C ALA A 414 14.28 -22.20 9.78
N GLY A 415 14.88 -21.63 8.73
CA GLY A 415 16.30 -21.26 8.70
C GLY A 415 16.62 -19.92 9.36
N ILE A 416 15.64 -19.02 9.51
CA ILE A 416 15.85 -17.68 10.08
C ILE A 416 15.46 -17.67 11.57
N PRO A 417 16.37 -17.31 12.49
CA PRO A 417 16.08 -17.26 13.92
C PRO A 417 14.90 -16.33 14.25
N GLY A 418 13.90 -16.85 14.95
CA GLY A 418 12.74 -16.06 15.40
C GLY A 418 11.77 -15.66 14.29
N ALA A 419 11.91 -16.16 13.06
CA ALA A 419 10.98 -15.85 11.99
C ALA A 419 9.58 -16.40 12.26
N ARG A 420 8.56 -15.61 11.90
CA ARG A 420 7.15 -16.02 11.93
C ARG A 420 6.72 -16.46 10.53
N PHE A 421 6.08 -17.62 10.42
CA PHE A 421 5.54 -18.13 9.16
C PHE A 421 4.01 -18.05 9.12
N ILE A 422 3.46 -17.55 8.02
CA ILE A 422 2.02 -17.42 7.79
C ILE A 422 1.64 -18.01 6.43
N ALA A 423 0.79 -19.02 6.46
CA ALA A 423 0.22 -19.63 5.26
C ALA A 423 -1.09 -18.94 4.86
N LEU A 424 -1.08 -18.31 3.69
CA LEU A 424 -2.23 -17.61 3.10
C LEU A 424 -3.05 -18.58 2.22
N PRO A 425 -4.40 -18.52 2.25
CA PRO A 425 -5.23 -19.32 1.36
C PRO A 425 -5.14 -18.81 -0.08
N GLY A 426 -5.14 -19.71 -1.07
CA GLY A 426 -5.13 -19.35 -2.48
C GLY A 426 -4.18 -20.21 -3.29
N ARG A 427 -4.15 -19.97 -4.61
CA ARG A 427 -3.33 -20.70 -5.58
C ARG A 427 -2.38 -19.81 -6.38
N ASN A 428 -2.70 -18.53 -6.45
CA ASN A 428 -1.91 -17.56 -7.20
C ASN A 428 -0.62 -17.25 -6.44
N HIS A 429 0.51 -17.28 -7.13
CA HIS A 429 1.80 -16.81 -6.60
C HIS A 429 1.69 -15.35 -6.17
N LEU A 430 0.94 -14.55 -6.93
CA LEU A 430 0.53 -13.20 -6.59
C LEU A 430 -0.97 -13.20 -6.37
N PHE A 431 -1.41 -13.09 -5.12
CA PHE A 431 -2.83 -13.02 -4.83
C PHE A 431 -3.48 -11.83 -5.57
N LEU A 432 -4.73 -12.02 -5.98
CA LEU A 432 -5.56 -11.00 -6.61
C LEU A 432 -6.39 -10.25 -5.55
N LYS A 433 -6.83 -9.03 -5.90
CA LYS A 433 -7.52 -8.11 -4.97
C LYS A 433 -8.69 -8.74 -4.20
N HIS A 434 -9.45 -9.62 -4.85
CA HIS A 434 -10.67 -10.23 -4.31
C HIS A 434 -10.40 -11.49 -3.47
N GLU A 435 -9.17 -12.01 -3.47
CA GLU A 435 -8.84 -13.23 -2.74
C GLU A 435 -8.74 -12.98 -1.22
N PRO A 436 -9.12 -13.97 -0.38
CA PRO A 436 -8.98 -13.85 1.08
C PRO A 436 -7.54 -13.61 1.55
N ALA A 437 -6.54 -14.01 0.75
CA ALA A 437 -5.13 -13.71 1.02
C ALA A 437 -4.85 -12.19 1.09
N SER A 438 -5.54 -11.38 0.27
CA SER A 438 -5.30 -9.93 0.14
C SER A 438 -5.49 -9.19 1.46
N ALA A 439 -6.66 -9.31 2.08
CA ALA A 439 -6.95 -8.64 3.35
C ALA A 439 -6.01 -9.11 4.47
N ARG A 440 -5.78 -10.43 4.55
CA ARG A 440 -4.92 -11.03 5.57
C ARG A 440 -3.46 -10.61 5.41
N PHE A 441 -2.97 -10.48 4.18
CA PHE A 441 -1.61 -10.04 3.91
C PHE A 441 -1.32 -8.66 4.52
N PHE A 442 -2.22 -7.69 4.30
CA PHE A 442 -2.04 -6.35 4.85
C PHE A 442 -2.22 -6.30 6.37
N GLU A 443 -3.18 -7.04 6.92
CA GLU A 443 -3.39 -7.14 8.38
C GLU A 443 -2.11 -7.64 9.08
N GLU A 444 -1.50 -8.71 8.57
CA GLU A 444 -0.32 -9.31 9.18
C GLU A 444 0.93 -8.43 9.03
N ILE A 445 1.09 -7.73 7.90
CA ILE A 445 2.19 -6.77 7.72
C ILE A 445 2.03 -5.58 8.68
N ASN A 446 0.83 -4.98 8.78
CA ASN A 446 0.60 -3.84 9.67
C ASN A 446 0.77 -4.23 11.15
N LEU A 447 0.31 -5.42 11.54
CA LEU A 447 0.53 -5.94 12.89
C LEU A 447 2.01 -6.23 13.18
N PHE A 448 2.78 -6.61 12.16
CA PHE A 448 4.19 -6.92 12.31
C PHE A 448 5.04 -5.66 12.41
N LEU A 449 4.75 -4.64 11.62
CA LEU A 449 5.49 -3.38 11.59
C LEU A 449 5.09 -2.39 12.69
N SER A 450 4.00 -2.65 13.43
CA SER A 450 3.60 -1.86 14.60
C SER A 450 4.25 -2.30 15.91
N LYS A 451 5.00 -3.41 15.89
CA LYS A 451 5.75 -3.95 17.03
C LYS A 451 7.21 -3.56 16.93
#